data_AF-F8CAL4-F1
#
_entry.id   AF-F8CAL4-F1
#
_cell.length_a   1.000
_cell.length_b   1.000
_cell.length_c   1.000
_cell.angle_alpha   90.00
_cell.angle_beta   90.00
_cell.angle_gamma   90.00
#
_symmetry.space_group_name_H-M   'P 1'
#
loop_
_entity.id
_entity.type
_entity.pdbx_description
1 polymer ?
#
loop_
_entity_poly.entity_id
_entity_poly.type
_entity_poly.pdbx_seq_one_letter_code
_entity_poly.pdbx_strand_id
1 'polypeptide(L)'
;MPPTAKPSQTAQDLPAPSFPAIESLLEAASVEEVRGFFEGVKTGLTELKGPKVEQGKKAQAAIGRAEELLEMLVETRERLIAESKGGKGRK
;
A
#
# COMPACT_ATOMS: atom_id res chain seq x y z
N MET A 1 2.17 8.68 -51.35
CA MET A 1 1.46 9.05 -50.11
C MET A 1 2.35 8.66 -48.93
N PRO A 2 2.73 9.59 -48.04
CA PRO A 2 3.54 9.28 -46.87
C PRO A 2 2.68 8.71 -45.73
N PRO A 3 3.22 7.83 -44.87
CA PRO A 3 2.47 7.23 -43.78
C PRO A 3 2.24 8.22 -42.64
N THR A 4 1.01 8.26 -42.14
CA THR A 4 0.59 9.05 -40.98
C THR A 4 1.29 8.56 -39.72
N ALA A 5 2.25 9.33 -39.22
CA ALA A 5 2.88 9.08 -37.93
C ALA A 5 1.85 9.25 -36.80
N LYS A 6 1.64 8.21 -35.99
CA LYS A 6 0.96 8.32 -34.70
C LYS A 6 1.75 9.31 -33.82
N PRO A 7 1.11 10.33 -33.22
CA PRO A 7 1.80 11.13 -32.21
C PRO A 7 2.05 10.26 -30.99
N SER A 8 3.31 9.90 -30.75
CA SER A 8 3.77 9.41 -29.45
C SER A 8 3.61 10.56 -28.46
N GLN A 9 2.49 10.57 -27.75
CA GLN A 9 2.35 11.37 -26.53
C GLN A 9 3.33 10.82 -25.51
N THR A 10 4.52 11.40 -25.44
CA THR A 10 5.36 11.33 -24.25
C THR A 10 4.63 12.12 -23.16
N ALA A 11 3.75 11.44 -22.41
CA ALA A 11 3.29 11.97 -21.13
C ALA A 11 4.56 12.30 -20.34
N GLN A 12 4.78 13.58 -20.05
CA GLN A 12 5.84 13.97 -19.12
C GLN A 12 5.49 13.31 -17.79
N ASP A 13 6.27 12.31 -17.40
CA ASP A 13 6.18 11.71 -16.08
C ASP A 13 6.41 12.83 -15.07
N LEU A 14 5.34 13.26 -14.42
CA LEU A 14 5.43 14.06 -13.21
C LEU A 14 6.39 13.33 -12.26
N PRO A 15 7.28 14.04 -11.54
CA PRO A 15 8.14 13.39 -10.58
C PRO A 15 7.27 12.57 -9.63
N ALA A 16 7.47 11.25 -9.64
CA ALA A 16 6.71 10.36 -8.79
C ALA A 16 6.97 10.80 -7.34
N PRO A 17 5.92 11.04 -6.54
CA PRO A 17 6.11 11.35 -5.13
C PRO A 17 6.85 10.18 -4.47
N SER A 18 7.96 10.47 -3.79
CA SER A 18 8.72 9.47 -3.04
C SER A 18 8.23 9.44 -1.60
N PHE A 19 8.09 8.23 -1.06
CA PHE A 19 7.65 8.01 0.32
C PHE A 19 8.59 7.01 1.00
N PRO A 20 9.81 7.42 1.39
CA PRO A 20 10.89 6.51 1.75
C PRO A 20 10.55 5.54 2.90
N ALA A 21 9.76 6.01 3.87
CA ALA A 21 9.33 5.19 5.00
C ALA A 21 8.33 4.10 4.58
N ILE A 22 7.40 4.42 3.68
CA ILE A 22 6.43 3.45 3.13
C ILE A 22 7.16 2.48 2.23
N GLU A 23 8.05 2.96 1.36
CA GLU A 23 8.86 2.13 0.47
C GLU A 23 9.71 1.11 1.28
N SER A 24 10.41 1.58 2.32
CA SER A 24 11.21 0.70 3.18
C SER A 24 10.35 -0.35 3.90
N LEU A 25 9.16 0.04 4.35
CA LEU A 25 8.21 -0.88 4.98
C LEU A 25 7.75 -1.95 3.97
N LEU A 26 7.35 -1.55 2.75
CA LEU A 26 6.87 -2.48 1.73
C LEU A 26 7.94 -3.45 1.24
N GLU A 27 9.21 -3.05 1.28
CA GLU A 27 10.32 -3.92 0.90
C GLU A 27 10.55 -5.06 1.91
N ALA A 28 10.39 -4.75 3.20
CA ALA A 28 10.70 -5.66 4.30
C ALA A 28 9.48 -6.48 4.77
N ALA A 29 8.28 -5.89 4.73
CA ALA A 29 7.10 -6.44 5.39
C ALA A 29 6.35 -7.47 4.53
N SER A 30 5.88 -8.55 5.17
CA SER A 30 4.86 -9.46 4.64
C SER A 30 3.44 -8.97 4.95
N VAL A 31 2.44 -9.55 4.28
CA VAL A 31 1.02 -9.27 4.55
C VAL A 31 0.66 -9.60 6.00
N GLU A 32 1.16 -10.71 6.54
CA GLU A 32 0.93 -11.13 7.93
C GLU A 32 1.52 -10.13 8.93
N GLU A 33 2.72 -9.59 8.65
CA GLU A 33 3.35 -8.60 9.52
C GLU A 33 2.55 -7.29 9.55
N VAL A 34 2.01 -6.85 8.41
CA VAL A 34 1.14 -5.67 8.35
C VAL A 34 -0.15 -5.85 9.15
N ARG A 35 -0.80 -7.03 9.03
CA ARG A 35 -2.02 -7.35 9.81
C ARG A 35 -1.75 -7.39 11.32
N GLY A 36 -0.60 -7.93 11.72
CA GLY A 36 -0.15 -7.97 13.12
C GLY A 36 0.28 -6.61 13.68
N PHE A 37 0.76 -5.70 12.82
CA PHE A 37 1.39 -4.45 13.23
C PHE A 37 0.48 -3.55 14.09
N PHE A 38 -0.82 -3.50 13.77
CA PHE A 38 -1.78 -2.64 14.47
C PHE A 38 -2.54 -3.34 15.59
N GLU A 39 -2.37 -4.65 15.82
CA GLU A 39 -3.18 -5.40 16.80
C GLU A 39 -3.12 -4.80 18.20
N GLY A 40 -1.92 -4.50 18.70
CA GLY A 40 -1.75 -3.92 20.04
C GLY A 40 -2.50 -2.58 20.20
N VAL A 41 -2.49 -1.74 19.16
CA VAL A 41 -3.19 -0.45 19.17
C VAL A 41 -4.70 -0.64 19.07
N LYS A 42 -5.18 -1.54 18.20
CA LYS A 42 -6.61 -1.88 18.07
C LYS A 42 -7.18 -2.42 19.39
N THR A 43 -6.43 -3.29 20.08
CA THR A 43 -6.79 -3.82 21.40
C THR A 43 -6.87 -2.69 22.42
N GLY A 44 -5.84 -1.85 22.54
CA GLY A 44 -5.83 -0.73 23.48
C GLY A 44 -6.95 0.29 23.24
N LEU A 45 -7.33 0.53 21.98
CA LEU A 45 -8.45 1.41 21.63
C LEU A 45 -9.82 0.78 21.93
N THR A 46 -9.95 -0.54 21.83
CA THR A 46 -11.18 -1.26 22.17
C THR A 46 -11.44 -1.28 23.68
N GLU A 47 -10.37 -1.36 24.46
CA GLU A 47 -10.43 -1.36 25.94
C GLU A 47 -10.57 0.03 26.55
N LEU A 48 -10.56 1.09 25.73
CA LEU A 48 -10.59 2.48 26.18
C LEU A 48 -11.90 2.76 26.94
N LYS A 49 -11.79 3.39 28.12
CA LYS A 49 -12.93 3.76 28.96
C LYS A 49 -12.94 5.27 29.24
N GLY A 50 -14.12 5.80 29.55
CA GLY A 50 -14.30 7.18 29.98
C GLY A 50 -14.44 8.19 28.82
N PRO A 51 -14.09 9.46 29.04
CA PRO A 51 -14.48 10.56 28.14
C PRO A 51 -13.84 10.52 26.75
N LYS A 52 -12.82 9.68 26.54
CA LYS A 52 -12.07 9.56 25.27
C LYS A 52 -12.58 8.45 24.34
N VAL A 53 -13.61 7.71 24.70
CA VAL A 53 -14.12 6.58 23.90
C VAL A 53 -14.46 6.99 22.47
N GLU A 54 -15.14 8.11 22.27
CA GLU A 54 -15.51 8.58 20.92
C GLU A 54 -14.30 8.97 20.05
N GLN A 55 -13.25 9.50 20.68
CA GLN A 55 -11.98 9.76 20.00
C GLN A 55 -11.27 8.44 19.68
N GLY A 56 -11.32 7.47 20.59
CA GLY A 56 -10.80 6.12 20.40
C GLY A 56 -11.43 5.40 19.21
N LYS A 57 -12.76 5.47 19.06
CA LYS A 57 -13.48 4.91 17.90
C LYS A 57 -13.03 5.54 16.58
N LYS A 58 -12.81 6.85 16.54
CA LYS A 58 -12.31 7.55 15.34
C LYS A 58 -10.88 7.09 15.00
N ALA A 59 -10.02 6.97 16.01
CA ALA A 59 -8.66 6.44 15.83
C ALA A 59 -8.69 5.00 15.31
N GLN A 60 -9.57 4.15 15.86
CA GLN A 60 -9.74 2.77 15.43
C GLN A 60 -10.16 2.69 13.96
N ALA A 61 -11.11 3.52 13.53
CA ALA A 61 -11.54 3.58 12.13
C ALA A 61 -10.41 4.07 11.20
N ALA A 62 -9.62 5.05 11.63
CA ALA A 62 -8.47 5.54 10.86
C ALA A 62 -7.36 4.47 10.74
N ILE A 63 -7.09 3.73 11.81
CA ILE A 63 -6.12 2.63 11.83
C ILE A 63 -6.57 1.49 10.92
N GLY A 64 -7.84 1.10 10.97
CA GLY A 64 -8.37 0.06 10.08
C GLY A 64 -8.17 0.41 8.60
N ARG A 65 -8.44 1.67 8.21
CA ARG A 65 -8.16 2.14 6.84
C ARG A 65 -6.68 2.13 6.49
N ALA A 66 -5.79 2.49 7.44
CA ALA A 66 -4.36 2.46 7.20
C ALA A 66 -3.85 1.02 7.00
N GLU A 67 -4.36 0.07 7.78
CA GLU A 67 -4.08 -1.36 7.64
C GLU A 67 -4.53 -1.88 6.27
N GLU A 68 -5.77 -1.62 5.86
CA GLU A 68 -6.29 -2.00 4.54
C GLU A 68 -5.44 -1.45 3.38
N LEU A 69 -5.00 -0.19 3.47
CA LEU A 69 -4.17 0.43 2.43
C LEU A 69 -2.77 -0.19 2.38
N LEU A 70 -2.16 -0.48 3.53
CA LEU A 70 -0.83 -1.11 3.58
C LEU A 70 -0.88 -2.55 3.07
N GLU A 71 -1.92 -3.30 3.44
CA GLU A 71 -2.16 -4.65 2.93
C GLU A 71 -2.27 -4.66 1.40
N MET A 72 -3.09 -3.77 0.83
CA MET A 72 -3.23 -3.63 -0.62
C MET A 72 -1.89 -3.33 -1.32
N LEU A 73 -1.03 -2.51 -0.71
CA LEU A 73 0.29 -2.17 -1.26
C LEU A 73 1.23 -3.38 -1.24
N VAL A 74 1.25 -4.15 -0.15
CA VAL A 74 2.06 -5.37 -0.06
C VAL A 74 1.57 -6.43 -1.04
N GLU A 75 0.27 -6.69 -1.11
CA GLU A 75 -0.32 -7.64 -2.07
C GLU A 75 0.02 -7.25 -3.52
N THR A 76 -0.09 -5.95 -3.84
CA THR A 76 0.26 -5.42 -5.16
C THR A 76 1.74 -5.64 -5.46
N ARG A 77 2.63 -5.38 -4.50
CA ARG A 77 4.07 -5.65 -4.66
C ARG A 77 4.33 -7.13 -4.93
N GLU A 78 3.75 -8.03 -4.14
CA GLU A 78 3.92 -9.47 -4.30
C GLU A 78 3.46 -9.95 -5.67
N ARG A 79 2.31 -9.45 -6.14
CA ARG A 79 1.80 -9.72 -7.47
C ARG A 79 2.75 -9.24 -8.57
N LEU A 80 3.26 -8.01 -8.49
CA LEU A 80 4.21 -7.48 -9.46
C LEU A 80 5.52 -8.29 -9.49
N ILE A 81 6.01 -8.74 -8.32
CA ILE A 81 7.17 -9.62 -8.23
C ILE A 81 6.89 -10.96 -8.91
N ALA A 82 5.72 -11.58 -8.68
CA ALA A 82 5.33 -12.83 -9.31
C ALA A 82 5.21 -12.69 -10.84
N GLU A 83 4.58 -11.62 -11.32
CA GLU A 83 4.44 -11.31 -12.75
C GLU A 83 5.81 -11.12 -13.43
N SER A 84 6.73 -10.39 -12.79
CA SER A 84 8.09 -10.17 -13.32
C SER A 84 8.92 -11.46 -13.41
N LYS A 85 8.71 -12.40 -12.49
CA LYS A 85 9.36 -13.72 -12.49
C LYS A 85 8.75 -14.66 -13.54
N GLY A 86 7.42 -14.62 -13.72
CA GLY A 86 6.70 -15.47 -14.69
C GLY A 86 6.88 -15.04 -16.16
N GLY A 87 7.09 -13.74 -16.43
CA GLY A 87 7.29 -13.23 -17.79
C GLY A 87 8.64 -13.59 -18.43
N LYS A 88 9.62 -14.06 -17.65
CA LYS A 88 10.99 -14.30 -18.11
C LYS A 88 11.18 -15.64 -18.87
N GLY A 89 10.13 -16.45 -19.02
CA GLY A 89 10.18 -17.78 -19.64
C GLY A 89 9.39 -17.97 -20.95
N ARG A 90 8.75 -16.93 -21.48
CA ARG A 90 8.05 -16.98 -22.78
C ARG A 90 8.76 -16.09 -23.80
N LYS A 91 9.84 -16.61 -24.38
CA LYS A 91 10.37 -16.21 -25.69
C LYS A 91 10.74 -17.47 -26.45
#